data_AF-A0A962R367-F1
#
_entry.id   AF-A0A962R367-F1
#
_cell.length_a   1.000
_cell.length_b   1.000
_cell.length_c   1.000
_cell.angle_alpha   90.00
_cell.angle_beta   90.00
_cell.angle_gamma   90.00
#
_symmetry.space_group_name_H-M   'P 1'
#
loop_
_entity.id
_entity.type
_entity.pdbx_description
1 polymer ?
#
loop_
_entity_poly.entity_id
_entity_poly.type
_entity_poly.pdbx_seq_one_letter_code
_entity_poly.pdbx_strand_id
1 'polypeptide(L)'
;MLVRSPRRIAASSARWLRRLGLSVLLTLPLLTSASVNEIRALIDQKQYQQALDMVILELAVQPNSVPLRLMHGVALAKLGELEQAAQVFQELIADNPDDPQMFNNLAAIYASQGAYKNAEDMLQRALLLSPEYSVARANLGDLYLGMAKAQYAEALRTDSDNRGLHARLQALDAMYGVSTAPAPKSANPGSDHHGKNVVGSALIPANGDIGASQPLSDCFLVGPFLSADERRQMQLWLERQGAQVGLSEQDNERVLTRVFMPPVENERAARDRLTSLKSQGMHDVALITTGELRNGISLGVYRNATSVKRRLDQARRAGIEAQSRVESYRSTGPWLLASPANARPIDANAVRMIGGNVQVRQTSCER
;
A
#
# COMPACT_ATOMS: atom_id res chain seq x y z
N MET A 1 -64.56 -44.82 -67.68
CA MET A 1 -63.19 -44.42 -68.06
C MET A 1 -62.23 -45.30 -67.26
N LEU A 2 -61.80 -46.45 -67.77
CA LEU A 2 -60.58 -46.62 -68.59
C LEU A 2 -59.37 -45.95 -67.93
N VAL A 3 -58.57 -46.68 -67.16
CA VAL A 3 -57.40 -47.48 -67.61
C VAL A 3 -56.11 -46.66 -67.59
N ARG A 4 -55.25 -46.91 -66.59
CA ARG A 4 -53.87 -47.42 -66.75
C ARG A 4 -53.14 -47.55 -65.41
N SER A 5 -53.03 -48.80 -64.96
CA SER A 5 -51.82 -49.34 -64.33
C SER A 5 -50.73 -49.52 -65.41
N PRO A 6 -49.55 -50.14 -65.16
CA PRO A 6 -48.72 -50.25 -63.96
C PRO A 6 -47.25 -49.84 -64.28
N ARG A 7 -46.34 -49.90 -63.30
CA ARG A 7 -45.08 -50.68 -63.40
C ARG A 7 -44.24 -50.54 -62.14
N ARG A 8 -44.08 -51.67 -61.43
CA ARG A 8 -42.92 -51.94 -60.59
C ARG A 8 -41.68 -52.04 -61.49
N ILE A 9 -40.50 -51.72 -60.98
CA ILE A 9 -39.27 -52.52 -61.06
C ILE A 9 -38.15 -51.86 -60.24
N ALA A 10 -37.54 -52.71 -59.41
CA ALA A 10 -36.17 -52.79 -58.91
C ALA A 10 -35.50 -51.62 -58.15
N ALA A 11 -35.08 -52.00 -56.95
CA ALA A 11 -33.96 -51.44 -56.22
C ALA A 11 -32.67 -51.44 -57.04
N SER A 12 -31.89 -50.37 -56.92
CA SER A 12 -30.44 -50.43 -57.06
C SER A 12 -29.80 -49.41 -56.13
N SER A 13 -28.93 -49.95 -55.28
CA SER A 13 -28.02 -49.27 -54.37
C SER A 13 -27.07 -48.35 -55.11
N ALA A 14 -27.02 -47.07 -54.75
CA ALA A 14 -25.88 -46.21 -55.09
C ALA A 14 -25.66 -45.16 -54.00
N ARG A 15 -24.58 -45.40 -53.24
CA ARG A 15 -24.03 -44.55 -52.19
C ARG A 15 -23.65 -43.19 -52.79
N TRP A 16 -24.28 -42.11 -52.35
CA TRP A 16 -23.71 -40.77 -52.44
C TRP A 16 -24.08 -39.99 -51.17
N LEU A 17 -23.36 -40.31 -50.09
CA LEU A 17 -23.14 -39.40 -48.97
C LEU A 17 -22.37 -38.18 -49.50
N ARG A 18 -23.07 -37.21 -50.10
CA ARG A 18 -22.52 -35.87 -50.28
C ARG A 18 -22.49 -35.19 -48.92
N ARG A 19 -21.34 -35.37 -48.26
CA ARG A 19 -20.85 -34.56 -47.15
C ARG A 19 -20.93 -33.08 -47.56
N LEU A 20 -22.03 -32.41 -47.24
CA LEU A 20 -21.99 -30.98 -47.00
C LEU A 20 -21.57 -30.79 -45.54
N GLY A 21 -20.28 -31.04 -45.29
CA GLY A 21 -19.62 -30.49 -44.13
C GLY A 21 -19.54 -28.99 -44.36
N LEU A 22 -20.57 -28.27 -43.96
CA LEU A 22 -20.46 -26.83 -43.73
C LEU A 22 -19.58 -26.70 -42.48
N SER A 23 -18.28 -26.73 -42.68
CA SER A 23 -17.31 -26.25 -41.71
C SER A 23 -17.48 -24.73 -41.64
N VAL A 24 -18.50 -24.29 -40.91
CA VAL A 24 -18.48 -22.98 -40.29
C VAL A 24 -17.33 -23.07 -39.30
N LEU A 25 -16.12 -22.71 -39.75
CA LEU A 25 -15.12 -22.20 -38.81
C LEU A 25 -15.77 -20.96 -38.20
N LEU A 26 -16.46 -21.15 -37.07
CA LEU A 26 -16.54 -20.10 -36.09
C LEU A 26 -15.08 -19.81 -35.75
N THR A 27 -14.52 -18.79 -36.39
CA THR A 27 -13.50 -17.98 -35.76
C THR A 27 -14.20 -17.30 -34.59
N LEU A 28 -14.44 -18.08 -33.53
CA LEU A 28 -14.58 -17.50 -32.21
C LEU A 28 -13.34 -16.62 -32.10
N PRO A 29 -13.49 -15.28 -32.03
CA PRO A 29 -12.36 -14.48 -31.60
C PRO A 29 -11.97 -15.15 -30.29
N LEU A 30 -10.74 -15.67 -30.23
CA LEU A 30 -10.15 -16.03 -28.95
C LEU A 30 -10.38 -14.77 -28.12
N LEU A 31 -11.30 -14.83 -27.15
CA LEU A 31 -11.36 -13.82 -26.12
C LEU A 31 -10.00 -13.94 -25.44
N THR A 32 -9.04 -13.17 -25.93
CA THR A 32 -7.78 -12.96 -25.23
C THR A 32 -8.22 -12.23 -23.98
N SER A 33 -8.23 -12.94 -22.86
CA SER A 33 -8.44 -12.32 -21.55
C SER A 33 -7.45 -11.16 -21.47
N ALA A 34 -7.96 -9.93 -21.39
CA ALA A 34 -7.14 -8.74 -21.24
C ALA A 34 -6.29 -8.92 -19.99
N SER A 35 -5.00 -8.62 -20.10
CA SER A 35 -4.13 -8.74 -18.93
C SER A 35 -4.47 -7.64 -17.93
N VAL A 36 -4.33 -7.94 -16.64
CA VAL A 36 -4.39 -6.93 -15.55
C VAL A 36 -3.50 -5.72 -15.87
N ASN A 37 -2.38 -5.93 -16.57
CA ASN A 37 -1.46 -4.87 -16.96
C ASN A 37 -2.05 -3.91 -18.01
N GLU A 38 -2.89 -4.39 -18.93
CA GLU A 38 -3.58 -3.53 -19.91
C GLU A 38 -4.59 -2.62 -19.21
N ILE A 39 -5.40 -3.18 -18.30
CA ILE A 39 -6.37 -2.40 -17.51
C ILE A 39 -5.63 -1.35 -16.68
N ARG A 40 -4.48 -1.70 -16.09
CA ARG A 40 -3.61 -0.75 -15.39
C ARG A 40 -3.17 0.38 -16.31
N ALA A 41 -2.66 0.04 -17.49
CA ALA A 41 -2.17 1.02 -18.45
C ALA A 41 -3.28 2.00 -18.88
N LEU A 42 -4.53 1.53 -19.02
CA LEU A 42 -5.67 2.41 -19.27
C LEU A 42 -5.93 3.37 -18.10
N ILE A 43 -5.87 2.89 -16.85
CA ILE A 43 -6.01 3.73 -15.65
C ILE A 43 -4.91 4.80 -15.61
N ASP A 44 -3.66 4.42 -15.87
CA ASP A 44 -2.50 5.33 -15.86
C ASP A 44 -2.62 6.39 -16.97
N GLN A 45 -3.17 6.01 -18.12
CA GLN A 45 -3.50 6.91 -19.24
C GLN A 45 -4.77 7.75 -19.01
N LYS A 46 -5.39 7.64 -17.83
CA LYS A 46 -6.66 8.31 -17.46
C LYS A 46 -7.86 7.91 -18.31
N GLN A 47 -7.78 6.77 -19.01
CA GLN A 47 -8.85 6.19 -19.82
C GLN A 47 -9.78 5.34 -18.93
N TYR A 48 -10.37 5.97 -17.91
CA TYR A 48 -11.07 5.26 -16.84
C TYR A 48 -12.30 4.49 -17.32
N GLN A 49 -13.06 5.04 -18.28
CA GLN A 49 -14.23 4.35 -18.83
C GLN A 49 -13.82 3.07 -19.57
N GLN A 50 -12.78 3.13 -20.40
CA GLN A 50 -12.29 1.95 -21.11
C GLN A 50 -11.73 0.90 -20.13
N ALA A 51 -11.04 1.34 -19.08
CA ALA A 51 -10.59 0.46 -18.01
C ALA A 51 -11.76 -0.23 -17.29
N LEU A 52 -12.84 0.50 -17.02
CA LEU A 52 -14.05 -0.02 -16.38
C LEU A 52 -14.75 -1.04 -17.29
N ASP A 53 -14.94 -0.73 -18.57
CA ASP A 53 -15.59 -1.64 -19.51
C ASP A 53 -14.79 -2.95 -19.62
N MET A 54 -13.46 -2.86 -19.69
CA MET A 54 -12.58 -4.02 -19.78
C MET A 54 -12.54 -4.85 -18.48
N VAL A 55 -12.50 -4.20 -17.31
CA VAL A 55 -12.47 -4.93 -16.02
C VAL A 55 -13.78 -5.66 -15.75
N ILE A 56 -14.93 -5.12 -16.18
CA ILE A 56 -16.23 -5.79 -16.06
C ILE A 56 -16.26 -7.08 -16.88
N LEU A 57 -15.72 -7.05 -18.11
CA LEU A 57 -15.62 -8.24 -18.97
C LEU A 57 -14.72 -9.30 -18.33
N GLU A 58 -13.56 -8.91 -17.79
CA GLU A 58 -12.63 -9.84 -17.15
C GLU A 58 -13.18 -10.41 -15.84
N LEU A 59 -13.91 -9.62 -15.04
CA LEU A 59 -14.55 -10.07 -13.81
C LEU A 59 -15.69 -11.07 -14.08
N ALA A 60 -16.33 -11.02 -15.24
CA ALA A 60 -17.31 -12.05 -15.63
C ALA A 60 -16.68 -13.44 -15.78
N VAL A 61 -15.38 -13.49 -16.13
CA VAL A 61 -14.60 -14.73 -16.25
C VAL A 61 -13.93 -15.10 -14.93
N GLN A 62 -13.40 -14.11 -14.21
CA GLN A 62 -12.61 -14.27 -12.99
C GLN A 62 -13.19 -13.45 -11.83
N PRO A 63 -14.38 -13.78 -11.31
CA PRO A 63 -15.13 -12.91 -10.38
C PRO A 63 -14.42 -12.67 -9.05
N ASN A 64 -13.54 -13.58 -8.62
CA ASN A 64 -12.82 -13.49 -7.34
C ASN A 64 -11.39 -12.95 -7.49
N SER A 65 -11.00 -12.47 -8.68
CA SER A 65 -9.65 -11.93 -8.90
C SER A 65 -9.46 -10.60 -8.15
N VAL A 66 -8.65 -10.64 -7.09
CA VAL A 66 -8.33 -9.46 -6.27
C VAL A 66 -7.75 -8.31 -7.11
N PRO A 67 -6.78 -8.53 -8.03
CA PRO A 67 -6.27 -7.44 -8.86
C PRO A 67 -7.33 -6.80 -9.77
N LEU A 68 -8.25 -7.59 -10.34
CA LEU A 68 -9.32 -7.07 -11.18
C LEU A 68 -10.36 -6.30 -10.36
N ARG A 69 -10.77 -6.82 -9.20
CA ARG A 69 -11.68 -6.11 -8.29
C ARG A 69 -11.08 -4.80 -7.80
N LEU A 70 -9.78 -4.77 -7.50
CA LEU A 70 -9.10 -3.53 -7.13
C LEU A 70 -9.13 -2.53 -8.28
N MET A 71 -8.82 -2.94 -9.51
CA MET A 71 -8.90 -2.08 -10.69
C MET A 71 -10.32 -1.56 -10.95
N HIS A 72 -11.33 -2.39 -10.71
CA HIS A 72 -12.73 -2.00 -10.77
C HIS A 72 -13.04 -0.87 -9.78
N GLY A 73 -12.68 -1.03 -8.51
CA GLY A 73 -12.85 0.01 -7.49
C GLY A 73 -12.10 1.30 -7.85
N VAL A 74 -10.87 1.21 -8.35
CA VAL A 74 -10.09 2.39 -8.77
C VAL A 74 -10.73 3.09 -9.97
N ALA A 75 -11.15 2.35 -11.00
CA ALA A 75 -11.79 2.93 -12.18
C ALA A 75 -13.10 3.64 -11.83
N LEU A 76 -13.95 3.01 -11.01
CA LEU A 76 -15.17 3.62 -10.48
C LEU A 76 -14.88 4.93 -9.73
N ALA A 77 -13.91 4.90 -8.79
CA ALA A 77 -13.59 6.08 -8.00
C ALA A 77 -13.02 7.22 -8.85
N LYS A 78 -12.26 6.92 -9.91
CA LYS A 78 -11.75 7.92 -10.85
C LYS A 78 -12.83 8.50 -11.78
N LEU A 79 -13.92 7.77 -12.00
CA LEU A 79 -15.12 8.25 -12.70
C LEU A 79 -16.07 9.04 -11.79
N GLY A 80 -15.82 9.07 -10.48
CA GLY A 80 -16.69 9.74 -9.50
C GLY A 80 -17.82 8.86 -8.97
N GLU A 81 -17.84 7.56 -9.32
CA GLU A 81 -18.78 6.57 -8.81
C GLU A 81 -18.35 6.09 -7.40
N LEU A 82 -18.31 7.04 -6.46
CA LEU A 82 -17.66 6.87 -5.16
C LEU A 82 -18.34 5.83 -4.27
N GLU A 83 -19.67 5.77 -4.29
CA GLU A 83 -20.45 4.80 -3.50
C GLU A 83 -20.20 3.37 -3.99
N GLN A 84 -20.20 3.17 -5.31
CA GLN A 84 -19.91 1.87 -5.92
C GLN A 84 -18.47 1.44 -5.65
N ALA A 85 -17.52 2.37 -5.77
CA ALA A 85 -16.12 2.12 -5.45
C ALA A 85 -15.93 1.72 -3.98
N ALA A 86 -16.58 2.43 -3.05
CA ALA A 86 -16.52 2.13 -1.62
C ALA A 86 -17.02 0.71 -1.32
N GLN A 87 -18.13 0.30 -1.94
CA GLN A 87 -18.68 -1.05 -1.84
C GLN A 87 -17.65 -2.10 -2.27
N VAL A 88 -17.01 -1.92 -3.43
CA VAL A 88 -15.97 -2.82 -3.94
C VAL A 88 -14.80 -2.96 -2.95
N PHE A 89 -14.32 -1.85 -2.39
CA PHE A 89 -13.22 -1.90 -1.41
C PHE A 89 -13.65 -2.49 -0.06
N GLN A 90 -14.89 -2.28 0.39
CA GLN A 90 -15.40 -2.92 1.60
C GLN A 90 -15.47 -4.44 1.45
N GLU A 91 -15.90 -4.94 0.29
CA GLU A 91 -15.90 -6.37 0.00
C GLU A 91 -14.46 -6.92 -0.13
N LEU A 92 -13.54 -6.18 -0.75
CA LEU A 92 -12.12 -6.56 -0.81
C LEU A 92 -11.49 -6.67 0.58
N ILE A 93 -11.83 -5.76 1.50
CA ILE A 93 -11.40 -5.78 2.91
C ILE A 93 -12.01 -6.98 3.65
N ALA A 94 -13.28 -7.30 3.39
CA ALA A 94 -13.92 -8.46 4.01
C ALA A 94 -13.23 -9.78 3.63
N ASP A 95 -12.77 -9.88 2.39
CA ASP A 95 -12.07 -11.07 1.87
C ASP A 95 -10.57 -11.06 2.23
N ASN A 96 -9.93 -9.88 2.31
CA ASN A 96 -8.49 -9.70 2.52
C ASN A 96 -8.23 -8.65 3.60
N PRO A 97 -8.50 -8.95 4.89
CA PRO A 97 -8.45 -7.98 5.98
C PRO A 97 -7.03 -7.52 6.35
N ASP A 98 -5.99 -8.18 5.84
CA ASP A 98 -4.59 -7.92 6.18
C ASP A 98 -3.85 -7.08 5.12
N ASP A 99 -4.52 -6.68 4.03
CA ASP A 99 -3.92 -5.85 2.99
C ASP A 99 -4.11 -4.35 3.28
N PRO A 100 -3.05 -3.61 3.68
CA PRO A 100 -3.14 -2.18 3.98
C PRO A 100 -3.56 -1.32 2.77
N GLN A 101 -3.35 -1.80 1.54
CA GLN A 101 -3.71 -1.07 0.32
C GLN A 101 -5.22 -0.85 0.21
N MET A 102 -6.02 -1.84 0.63
CA MET A 102 -7.48 -1.76 0.53
C MET A 102 -8.05 -0.68 1.45
N PHE A 103 -7.52 -0.60 2.67
CA PHE A 103 -7.87 0.46 3.63
C PHE A 103 -7.43 1.83 3.12
N ASN A 104 -6.23 1.95 2.54
CA ASN A 104 -5.77 3.22 1.95
C ASN A 104 -6.68 3.70 0.81
N ASN A 105 -7.10 2.79 -0.08
CA ASN A 105 -7.99 3.14 -1.19
C ASN A 105 -9.39 3.53 -0.72
N LEU A 106 -9.95 2.81 0.26
CA LEU A 106 -11.23 3.18 0.86
C LEU A 106 -11.14 4.54 1.58
N ALA A 107 -10.02 4.84 2.22
CA ALA A 107 -9.79 6.14 2.83
C ALA A 107 -9.81 7.28 1.81
N ALA A 108 -9.15 7.11 0.66
CA ALA A 108 -9.14 8.10 -0.40
C ALA A 108 -10.56 8.39 -0.92
N ILE A 109 -11.42 7.36 -0.99
CA ILE A 109 -12.83 7.50 -1.36
C ILE A 109 -13.62 8.25 -0.27
N TYR A 110 -13.45 7.91 1.00
CA TYR A 110 -14.09 8.66 2.07
C TYR A 110 -13.63 10.12 2.14
N ALA A 111 -12.35 10.38 1.87
CA ALA A 111 -11.80 11.74 1.81
C ALA A 111 -12.43 12.55 0.67
N SER A 112 -12.62 11.96 -0.52
CA SER A 112 -13.26 12.64 -1.65
C SER A 112 -14.75 12.91 -1.42
N GLN A 113 -15.44 12.07 -0.64
CA GLN A 113 -16.81 12.32 -0.17
C GLN A 113 -16.89 13.39 0.94
N GLY A 114 -15.77 13.81 1.52
CA GLY A 114 -15.70 14.68 2.69
C GLY A 114 -15.99 13.99 4.02
N ALA A 115 -16.06 12.65 4.02
CA ALA A 115 -16.21 11.82 5.22
C ALA A 115 -14.85 11.66 5.94
N TYR A 116 -14.25 12.78 6.36
CA TYR A 116 -12.86 12.82 6.83
C TYR A 116 -12.55 11.91 8.00
N LYS A 117 -13.49 11.76 8.96
CA LYS A 117 -13.31 10.85 10.10
C LYS A 117 -13.20 9.39 9.64
N ASN A 118 -14.06 8.96 8.72
CA ASN A 118 -14.01 7.61 8.18
C ASN A 118 -12.72 7.38 7.38
N ALA A 119 -12.24 8.40 6.66
CA ALA A 119 -10.96 8.34 5.95
C ALA A 119 -9.78 8.17 6.92
N GLU A 120 -9.76 8.93 8.01
CA GLU A 120 -8.73 8.83 9.05
C GLU A 120 -8.70 7.42 9.68
N ASP A 121 -9.87 6.90 10.07
CA ASP A 121 -9.98 5.55 10.65
C ASP A 121 -9.42 4.48 9.71
N MET A 122 -9.66 4.61 8.40
CA MET A 122 -9.13 3.66 7.40
C MET A 122 -7.62 3.79 7.22
N LEU A 123 -7.07 5.01 7.16
CA LEU A 123 -5.61 5.21 7.06
C LEU A 123 -4.88 4.71 8.31
N GLN A 124 -5.46 4.91 9.49
CA GLN A 124 -4.91 4.38 10.74
C GLN A 124 -4.89 2.85 10.74
N ARG A 125 -5.93 2.19 10.19
CA ARG A 125 -5.92 0.73 9.99
C ARG A 125 -4.83 0.29 9.01
N ALA A 126 -4.66 0.98 7.89
CA ALA A 126 -3.59 0.70 6.94
C ALA A 126 -2.20 0.78 7.62
N LEU A 127 -1.98 1.81 8.44
CA LEU A 127 -0.73 2.00 9.19
C LEU A 127 -0.54 1.04 10.38
N LEU A 128 -1.63 0.49 10.92
CA LEU A 128 -1.56 -0.57 11.92
C LEU A 128 -1.06 -1.88 11.31
N LEU A 129 -1.52 -2.19 10.09
CA LEU A 129 -1.11 -3.38 9.33
C LEU A 129 0.31 -3.25 8.79
N SER A 130 0.67 -2.08 8.24
CA SER A 130 2.03 -1.78 7.77
C SER A 130 2.46 -0.38 8.22
N PRO A 131 3.20 -0.27 9.35
CA PRO A 131 3.69 1.01 9.87
C PRO A 131 4.61 1.78 8.91
N GLU A 132 5.29 1.08 8.01
CA GLU A 132 6.17 1.62 6.97
C GLU A 132 5.42 2.03 5.69
N TYR A 133 4.10 1.88 5.63
CA TYR A 133 3.32 2.21 4.43
C TYR A 133 3.28 3.72 4.17
N SER A 134 4.29 4.20 3.44
CA SER A 134 4.55 5.61 3.20
C SER A 134 3.39 6.31 2.51
N VAL A 135 2.66 5.60 1.64
CA VAL A 135 1.51 6.18 0.93
C VAL A 135 0.35 6.47 1.88
N ALA A 136 0.07 5.58 2.83
CA ALA A 136 -0.94 5.85 3.86
C ALA A 136 -0.53 7.02 4.77
N ARG A 137 0.77 7.19 5.08
CA ARG A 137 1.27 8.37 5.81
C ARG A 137 1.09 9.67 5.02
N ALA A 138 1.40 9.64 3.72
CA ALA A 138 1.22 10.79 2.84
C ALA A 138 -0.27 11.16 2.73
N ASN A 139 -1.13 10.18 2.47
CA ASN A 139 -2.58 10.38 2.40
C ASN A 139 -3.18 10.89 3.73
N LEU A 140 -2.60 10.51 4.88
CA LEU A 140 -3.02 11.06 6.19
C LEU A 140 -2.61 12.52 6.35
N GLY A 141 -1.41 12.90 5.87
CA GLY A 141 -1.01 14.29 5.77
C GLY A 141 -1.97 15.11 4.91
N ASP A 142 -2.27 14.64 3.70
CA ASP A 142 -3.19 15.30 2.77
C ASP A 142 -4.62 15.40 3.34
N LEU A 143 -5.06 14.37 4.07
CA LEU A 143 -6.32 14.36 4.79
C LEU A 143 -6.39 15.48 5.83
N TYR A 144 -5.35 15.64 6.66
CA TYR A 144 -5.30 16.69 7.67
C TYR A 144 -5.25 18.09 7.06
N LEU A 145 -4.55 18.27 5.94
CA LEU A 145 -4.60 19.52 5.18
C LEU A 145 -6.01 19.81 4.65
N GLY A 146 -6.71 18.80 4.16
CA GLY A 146 -8.11 18.89 3.74
C GLY A 146 -9.05 19.26 4.88
N MET A 147 -8.89 18.65 6.05
CA MET A 147 -9.65 18.98 7.26
C MET A 147 -9.39 20.43 7.71
N ALA A 148 -8.13 20.87 7.71
CA ALA A 148 -7.77 22.25 8.04
C ALA A 148 -8.44 23.23 7.07
N LYS A 149 -8.39 22.96 5.76
CA LYS A 149 -9.06 23.75 4.73
C LYS A 149 -10.57 23.85 4.97
N ALA A 150 -11.23 22.73 5.27
CA ALA A 150 -12.67 22.71 5.54
C ALA A 150 -13.03 23.55 6.78
N GLN A 151 -12.24 23.47 7.85
CA GLN A 151 -12.48 24.27 9.06
C GLN A 151 -12.23 25.76 8.85
N TYR A 152 -11.21 26.14 8.08
CA TYR A 152 -10.99 27.55 7.72
C TYR A 152 -12.14 28.10 6.87
N ALA A 153 -12.63 27.32 5.91
CA ALA A 153 -13.77 27.71 5.09
C ALA A 153 -15.04 27.90 5.95
N GLU A 154 -15.27 27.03 6.93
CA GLU A 154 -16.40 27.16 7.86
C GLU A 154 -16.27 28.41 8.75
N ALA A 155 -15.08 28.67 9.30
CA ALA A 155 -14.83 29.87 10.10
C ALA A 155 -15.04 31.17 9.31
N LEU A 156 -14.68 31.19 8.03
CA LEU A 156 -14.91 32.33 7.15
C LEU A 156 -16.40 32.57 6.82
N ARG A 157 -17.30 31.63 7.11
CA ARG A 157 -18.75 31.88 6.99
C ARG A 157 -19.24 32.90 8.02
N THR A 158 -18.58 32.97 9.17
CA THR A 158 -18.96 33.88 10.28
C THR A 158 -18.00 35.06 10.43
N ASP A 159 -16.75 34.92 9.98
CA ASP A 159 -15.72 35.96 10.01
C ASP A 159 -15.10 36.14 8.61
N SER A 160 -15.90 36.64 7.66
CA SER A 160 -15.55 36.68 6.24
C SER A 160 -14.33 37.55 5.91
N ASP A 161 -14.02 38.53 6.75
CA ASP A 161 -12.96 39.52 6.52
C ASP A 161 -11.62 39.12 7.16
N ASN A 162 -11.53 37.91 7.74
CA ASN A 162 -10.34 37.42 8.41
C ASN A 162 -9.18 37.16 7.43
N ARG A 163 -8.34 38.19 7.23
CA ARG A 163 -7.17 38.14 6.35
C ARG A 163 -6.21 37.00 6.68
N GLY A 164 -6.10 36.63 7.95
CA GLY A 164 -5.23 35.54 8.40
C GLY A 164 -5.73 34.16 7.98
N LEU A 165 -7.05 33.95 7.93
CA LEU A 165 -7.64 32.71 7.43
C LEU A 165 -7.56 32.63 5.90
N HIS A 166 -7.83 33.74 5.20
CA HIS A 166 -7.62 33.83 3.74
C HIS A 166 -6.19 33.50 3.32
N ALA A 167 -5.19 34.05 4.03
CA ALA A 167 -3.79 33.75 3.74
C ALA A 167 -3.43 32.27 3.95
N ARG A 168 -3.96 31.64 5.02
CA ARG A 168 -3.74 30.20 5.27
C ARG A 168 -4.41 29.34 4.21
N LEU A 169 -5.64 29.66 3.82
CA LEU A 169 -6.33 28.96 2.72
C LEU A 169 -5.57 29.09 1.40
N GLN A 170 -5.10 30.29 1.06
CA GLN A 170 -4.29 30.51 -0.13
C GLN A 170 -2.99 29.70 -0.11
N ALA A 171 -2.32 29.61 1.05
CA ALA A 171 -1.13 28.78 1.22
C ALA A 171 -1.46 27.29 1.02
N LEU A 172 -2.55 26.80 1.61
CA LEU A 172 -3.01 25.42 1.40
C LEU A 172 -3.33 25.14 -0.08
N ASP A 173 -4.03 26.05 -0.75
CA ASP A 173 -4.35 25.93 -2.19
C ASP A 173 -3.09 25.90 -3.06
N ALA A 174 -2.08 26.70 -2.72
CA ALA A 174 -0.79 26.69 -3.41
C ALA A 174 -0.06 25.36 -3.25
N MET A 175 -0.14 24.71 -2.09
CA MET A 175 0.45 23.37 -1.90
C MET A 175 -0.21 22.32 -2.79
N TYR A 176 -1.53 22.41 -3.02
CA TYR A 176 -2.24 21.52 -3.94
C TYR A 176 -1.97 21.84 -5.42
N GLY A 177 -1.70 23.09 -5.77
CA GLY A 177 -1.45 23.54 -7.15
C GLY A 177 -0.08 23.17 -7.75
N VAL A 178 0.86 22.64 -6.96
CA VAL A 178 2.19 22.21 -7.43
C VAL A 178 2.20 20.74 -7.91
N SER A 179 1.09 20.02 -7.77
CA SER A 179 0.88 18.70 -8.40
C SER A 179 0.22 18.88 -9.78
N THR A 180 0.93 18.51 -10.84
CA THR A 180 0.72 18.90 -12.25
C THR A 180 -0.63 18.51 -12.89
N ALA A 181 -1.37 19.50 -13.44
CA ALA A 181 -1.92 19.58 -14.82
C ALA A 181 -3.03 20.68 -14.94
N PRO A 182 -3.19 21.35 -16.10
CA PRO A 182 -3.98 22.58 -16.23
C PRO A 182 -5.50 22.33 -16.20
N ALA A 183 -6.22 23.31 -15.62
CA ALA A 183 -7.67 23.37 -15.61
C ALA A 183 -8.28 23.24 -17.02
N PRO A 184 -9.33 22.44 -17.23
CA PRO A 184 -10.03 22.40 -18.51
C PRO A 184 -10.67 23.77 -18.80
N LYS A 185 -10.45 24.27 -20.01
CA LYS A 185 -11.09 25.49 -20.51
C LYS A 185 -12.61 25.26 -20.61
N SER A 186 -13.34 26.22 -20.05
CA SER A 186 -14.78 26.45 -20.08
C SER A 186 -15.51 26.01 -21.36
N ALA A 187 -16.66 25.35 -21.19
CA ALA A 187 -17.79 25.41 -22.11
C ALA A 187 -19.14 25.41 -21.34
N ASN A 188 -19.71 26.62 -21.19
CA ASN A 188 -21.10 27.05 -20.96
C ASN A 188 -21.97 26.55 -19.77
N PRO A 189 -22.90 27.43 -19.28
CA PRO A 189 -23.49 27.35 -17.94
C PRO A 189 -24.86 26.68 -17.93
N GLY A 190 -25.15 25.90 -16.89
CA GLY A 190 -26.50 25.43 -16.64
C GLY A 190 -26.59 24.19 -15.78
N SER A 191 -26.16 24.27 -14.52
CA SER A 191 -26.77 23.55 -13.39
C SER A 191 -25.92 23.81 -12.14
N ASP A 192 -26.56 24.34 -11.10
CA ASP A 192 -25.99 24.52 -9.77
C ASP A 192 -25.53 23.18 -9.19
N HIS A 193 -24.23 22.93 -9.27
CA HIS A 193 -23.55 22.03 -8.34
C HIS A 193 -22.36 22.77 -7.75
N HIS A 194 -22.46 23.02 -6.44
CA HIS A 194 -21.38 23.54 -5.62
C HIS A 194 -20.15 22.63 -5.77
N GLY A 195 -19.18 23.09 -6.56
CA GLY A 195 -17.92 22.42 -6.80
C GLY A 195 -17.13 22.26 -5.51
N LYS A 196 -17.09 21.03 -5.00
CA LYS A 196 -16.19 20.66 -3.92
C LYS A 196 -14.82 20.36 -4.53
N ASN A 197 -13.83 21.17 -4.17
CA ASN A 197 -12.42 20.86 -4.36
C ASN A 197 -12.14 19.48 -3.75
N VAL A 198 -11.94 18.48 -4.60
CA VAL A 198 -11.59 17.11 -4.19
C VAL A 198 -10.17 17.14 -3.64
N VAL A 199 -10.02 16.77 -2.37
CA VAL A 199 -8.71 16.56 -1.73
C VAL A 199 -7.98 15.48 -2.54
N GLY A 200 -6.76 15.79 -2.99
CA GLY A 200 -5.96 14.91 -3.84
C GLY A 200 -5.41 13.71 -3.08
N SER A 201 -6.25 12.76 -2.69
CA SER A 201 -5.82 11.47 -2.12
C SER A 201 -5.52 10.47 -3.25
N ALA A 202 -4.34 9.84 -3.18
CA ALA A 202 -3.90 8.90 -4.22
C ALA A 202 -4.57 7.53 -4.04
N LEU A 203 -5.46 7.18 -4.98
CA LEU A 203 -5.91 5.80 -5.22
C LEU A 203 -4.78 5.02 -5.89
N ILE A 204 -4.44 3.86 -5.35
CA ILE A 204 -3.32 3.03 -5.81
C ILE A 204 -3.88 1.78 -6.53
N PRO A 205 -3.64 1.61 -7.86
CA PRO A 205 -3.94 0.37 -8.56
C PRO A 205 -3.03 -0.78 -8.08
N ALA A 206 -3.44 -2.04 -8.33
CA ALA A 206 -2.96 -3.30 -7.72
C ALA A 206 -1.48 -3.70 -7.97
N ASN A 207 -0.53 -2.77 -7.95
CA ASN A 207 0.89 -2.99 -7.72
C ASN A 207 1.43 -1.66 -7.20
N GLY A 208 1.32 -1.49 -5.88
CA GLY A 208 1.77 -0.30 -5.18
C GLY A 208 2.98 -0.59 -4.33
N ASP A 209 4.11 -0.97 -4.93
CA ASP A 209 5.41 -0.74 -4.31
C ASP A 209 6.14 0.36 -5.08
N ILE A 210 6.20 1.52 -4.41
CA ILE A 210 7.29 2.49 -4.33
C ILE A 210 7.75 3.17 -5.64
N GLY A 211 7.48 4.47 -5.71
CA GLY A 211 8.42 5.50 -6.18
C GLY A 211 9.07 5.25 -7.54
N ALA A 212 8.55 5.91 -8.57
CA ALA A 212 9.27 6.08 -9.82
C ALA A 212 10.61 6.83 -9.58
N SER A 213 11.68 6.03 -9.44
CA SER A 213 12.84 6.03 -10.32
C SER A 213 13.37 7.41 -10.72
N GLN A 214 14.24 7.97 -9.88
CA GLN A 214 15.31 8.83 -10.39
C GLN A 214 16.61 8.02 -10.44
N PRO A 215 17.36 8.06 -11.56
CA PRO A 215 18.71 7.54 -11.61
C PRO A 215 19.56 8.17 -10.50
N LEU A 216 20.28 7.36 -9.72
CA LEU A 216 21.16 7.88 -8.68
C LEU A 216 22.35 8.57 -9.36
N SER A 217 22.29 9.90 -9.49
CA SER A 217 23.36 10.74 -10.03
C SER A 217 24.41 11.10 -8.99
N ASP A 218 24.07 10.96 -7.70
CA ASP A 218 24.88 11.34 -6.54
C ASP A 218 25.19 10.12 -5.65
N CYS A 219 25.92 10.34 -4.56
CA CYS A 219 26.24 9.28 -3.61
C CYS A 219 25.00 8.69 -2.91
N PHE A 220 25.11 7.43 -2.51
CA PHE A 220 24.03 6.73 -1.84
C PHE A 220 24.56 5.69 -0.85
N LEU A 221 23.81 5.48 0.23
CA LEU A 221 24.00 4.40 1.18
C LEU A 221 23.18 3.18 0.75
N VAL A 222 23.78 2.01 0.84
CA VAL A 222 23.12 0.71 0.64
C VAL A 222 23.32 -0.11 1.92
N GLY A 223 22.25 -0.65 2.50
CA GLY A 223 22.31 -1.38 3.76
C GLY A 223 20.98 -1.34 4.52
N PRO A 224 20.92 -1.74 5.80
CA PRO A 224 21.99 -2.39 6.55
C PRO A 224 22.25 -3.82 6.04
N PHE A 225 23.51 -4.27 6.01
CA PHE A 225 23.84 -5.66 5.69
C PHE A 225 23.99 -6.51 6.96
N LEU A 226 23.32 -7.67 7.01
CA LEU A 226 23.35 -8.57 8.16
C LEU A 226 24.58 -9.50 8.15
N SER A 227 25.22 -9.71 7.00
CA SER A 227 26.45 -10.51 6.88
C SER A 227 27.56 -9.80 6.10
N ALA A 228 28.81 -10.16 6.43
CA ALA A 228 29.99 -9.66 5.73
C ALA A 228 30.05 -10.14 4.27
N ASP A 229 29.51 -11.32 3.97
CA ASP A 229 29.51 -11.91 2.63
C ASP A 229 28.46 -11.25 1.71
N GLU A 230 27.23 -11.03 2.19
CA GLU A 230 26.22 -10.26 1.43
C GLU A 230 26.70 -8.85 1.14
N ARG A 231 27.31 -8.20 2.14
CA ARG A 231 27.94 -6.89 1.97
C ARG A 231 29.04 -6.93 0.90
N ARG A 232 29.92 -7.93 0.93
CA ARG A 232 31.01 -8.07 -0.03
C ARG A 232 30.49 -8.36 -1.45
N GLN A 233 29.44 -9.17 -1.59
CA GLN A 233 28.81 -9.44 -2.87
C GLN A 233 28.15 -8.18 -3.45
N MET A 234 27.46 -7.41 -2.61
CA MET A 234 26.86 -6.13 -3.03
C MET A 234 27.92 -5.10 -3.40
N GLN A 235 29.00 -5.00 -2.63
CA GLN A 235 30.15 -4.16 -2.95
C GLN A 235 30.73 -4.51 -4.33
N LEU A 236 31.03 -5.79 -4.58
CA LEU A 236 31.58 -6.25 -5.87
C LEU A 236 30.60 -6.01 -7.04
N TRP A 237 29.30 -6.14 -6.79
CA TRP A 237 28.30 -5.85 -7.81
C TRP A 237 28.27 -4.36 -8.16
N LEU A 238 28.23 -3.48 -7.16
CA LEU A 238 28.28 -2.03 -7.34
C LEU A 238 29.56 -1.59 -8.07
N GLU A 239 30.71 -2.16 -7.70
CA GLU A 239 32.00 -1.91 -8.36
C GLU A 239 31.99 -2.35 -9.84
N ARG A 240 31.35 -3.49 -10.17
CA ARG A 240 31.16 -3.91 -11.58
C ARG A 240 30.25 -2.99 -12.38
N GLN A 241 29.32 -2.29 -11.73
CA GLN A 241 28.52 -1.24 -12.36
C GLN A 241 29.29 0.08 -12.52
N GLY A 242 30.53 0.14 -12.04
CA GLY A 242 31.38 1.33 -12.10
C GLY A 242 31.24 2.25 -10.88
N ALA A 243 30.66 1.80 -9.77
CA ALA A 243 30.66 2.57 -8.53
C ALA A 243 32.01 2.48 -7.80
N GLN A 244 32.43 3.56 -7.12
CA GLN A 244 33.40 3.46 -6.03
C GLN A 244 32.63 3.25 -4.72
N VAL A 245 33.05 2.26 -3.92
CA VAL A 245 32.30 1.81 -2.74
C VAL A 245 33.19 1.80 -1.49
N GLY A 246 32.70 2.34 -0.38
CA GLY A 246 33.33 2.32 0.95
C GLY A 246 32.37 1.88 2.06
N LEU A 247 32.89 1.59 3.25
CA LEU A 247 32.06 1.32 4.44
C LEU A 247 31.56 2.63 5.04
N SER A 248 30.28 2.68 5.42
CA SER A 248 29.67 3.78 6.16
C SER A 248 29.44 3.39 7.62
N GLU A 249 29.96 4.21 8.53
CA GLU A 249 29.84 4.04 9.98
C GLU A 249 28.52 4.62 10.55
N GLN A 250 27.70 5.28 9.73
CA GLN A 250 26.62 6.16 10.22
C GLN A 250 25.37 5.46 10.79
N ASP A 251 25.08 4.18 10.50
CA ASP A 251 23.81 3.54 10.89
C ASP A 251 23.98 2.15 11.55
N ASN A 252 24.39 2.14 12.81
CA ASN A 252 24.52 0.94 13.65
C ASN A 252 23.42 0.84 14.77
N GLU A 253 22.42 -0.08 14.66
CA GLU A 253 21.45 -0.59 15.68
C GLU A 253 21.99 -0.92 17.05
N ARG A 254 20.98 -1.02 17.89
CA ARG A 254 21.14 -1.05 19.31
C ARG A 254 20.43 -2.32 19.75
N VAL A 255 21.24 -3.24 20.26
CA VAL A 255 20.74 -4.39 21.01
C VAL A 255 20.10 -3.84 22.28
N LEU A 256 18.78 -4.02 22.40
CA LEU A 256 18.04 -3.68 23.60
C LEU A 256 17.60 -4.97 24.29
N THR A 257 17.34 -4.91 25.58
CA THR A 257 16.83 -6.06 26.33
C THR A 257 15.53 -5.64 26.98
N ARG A 258 14.44 -6.31 26.59
CA ARG A 258 13.13 -6.12 27.20
C ARG A 258 13.04 -6.99 28.45
N VAL A 259 12.56 -6.41 29.54
CA VAL A 259 12.14 -7.16 30.72
C VAL A 259 10.63 -7.27 30.68
N PHE A 260 10.10 -8.48 30.85
CA PHE A 260 8.69 -8.77 30.68
C PHE A 260 8.21 -9.83 31.67
N MET A 261 6.91 -9.89 31.89
CA MET A 261 6.24 -10.94 32.64
C MET A 261 5.74 -12.02 31.67
N PRO A 262 5.77 -13.32 32.05
CA PRO A 262 5.27 -14.39 31.20
C PRO A 262 3.84 -14.14 30.72
N PRO A 263 3.52 -14.48 29.45
CA PRO A 263 2.16 -14.40 28.92
C PRO A 263 1.16 -15.17 29.78
N VAL A 264 -0.06 -14.65 29.84
CA VAL A 264 -1.20 -15.34 30.46
C VAL A 264 -2.15 -15.87 29.38
N GLU A 265 -3.04 -16.77 29.80
CA GLU A 265 -3.94 -17.55 28.94
C GLU A 265 -4.75 -16.74 27.92
N ASN A 266 -5.16 -15.51 28.26
CA ASN A 266 -5.96 -14.67 27.38
C ASN A 266 -5.76 -13.16 27.64
N GLU A 267 -6.23 -12.34 26.71
CA GLU A 267 -6.09 -10.88 26.74
C GLU A 267 -6.83 -10.22 27.91
N ARG A 268 -7.93 -10.83 28.38
CA ARG A 268 -8.69 -10.32 29.54
C ARG A 268 -7.87 -10.46 30.81
N ALA A 269 -7.33 -11.65 31.07
CA ALA A 269 -6.42 -11.91 32.19
C ALA A 269 -5.19 -11.00 32.14
N ALA A 270 -4.66 -10.72 30.94
CA ALA A 270 -3.52 -9.82 30.78
C ALA A 270 -3.87 -8.37 31.14
N ARG A 271 -5.05 -7.89 30.74
CA ARG A 271 -5.57 -6.56 31.09
C ARG A 271 -5.88 -6.42 32.59
N ASP A 272 -6.46 -7.45 33.19
CA ASP A 272 -6.75 -7.48 34.62
C ASP A 272 -5.44 -7.43 35.43
N ARG A 273 -4.43 -8.21 35.01
CA ARG A 273 -3.09 -8.20 35.61
C ARG A 273 -2.39 -6.84 35.44
N LEU A 274 -2.47 -6.22 34.26
CA LEU A 274 -1.95 -4.87 34.02
C LEU A 274 -2.60 -3.82 34.94
N THR A 275 -3.92 -3.91 35.11
CA THR A 275 -4.70 -3.00 35.97
C THR A 275 -4.29 -3.15 37.44
N SER A 276 -4.16 -4.40 37.91
CA SER A 276 -3.68 -4.71 39.26
C SER A 276 -2.29 -4.12 39.53
N LEU A 277 -1.34 -4.30 38.61
CA LEU A 277 0.01 -3.74 38.73
C LEU A 277 0.00 -2.21 38.79
N LYS A 278 -0.82 -1.56 37.96
CA LYS A 278 -0.99 -0.09 38.00
C LYS A 278 -1.58 0.39 39.33
N SER A 279 -2.54 -0.34 39.91
CA SER A 279 -3.08 0.01 41.23
C SER A 279 -2.08 -0.18 42.38
N GLN A 280 -1.07 -1.03 42.20
CA GLN A 280 0.04 -1.23 43.14
C GLN A 280 1.17 -0.19 42.94
N GLY A 281 0.94 0.85 42.12
CA GLY A 281 1.90 1.92 41.87
C GLY A 281 2.91 1.64 40.75
N MET A 282 2.78 0.54 40.00
CA MET A 282 3.62 0.27 38.83
C MET A 282 3.02 0.90 37.58
N HIS A 283 3.41 2.13 37.29
CA HIS A 283 2.86 2.88 36.16
C HIS A 283 3.64 2.71 34.86
N ASP A 284 4.85 2.16 34.91
CA ASP A 284 5.79 2.00 33.79
C ASP A 284 5.63 0.67 33.02
N VAL A 285 4.48 0.01 33.17
CA VAL A 285 4.17 -1.29 32.57
C VAL A 285 3.21 -1.16 31.39
N ALA A 286 3.39 -2.00 30.37
CA ALA A 286 2.58 -1.99 29.15
C ALA A 286 2.18 -3.41 28.69
N LEU A 287 0.99 -3.55 28.11
CA LEU A 287 0.54 -4.80 27.51
C LEU A 287 1.32 -5.07 26.21
N ILE A 288 1.70 -6.33 25.99
CA ILE A 288 2.27 -6.77 24.72
C ILE A 288 1.16 -7.44 23.91
N THR A 289 0.85 -6.86 22.75
CA THR A 289 -0.30 -7.26 21.91
C THR A 289 0.08 -8.13 20.72
N THR A 290 1.38 -8.24 20.40
CA THR A 290 1.88 -8.91 19.19
C THR A 290 3.01 -9.91 19.49
N GLY A 291 3.23 -10.82 18.55
CA GLY A 291 4.32 -11.81 18.60
C GLY A 291 4.15 -12.88 19.68
N GLU A 292 5.23 -13.62 19.95
CA GLU A 292 5.26 -14.74 20.91
C GLU A 292 4.99 -14.30 22.36
N LEU A 293 5.15 -13.01 22.65
CA LEU A 293 4.89 -12.42 23.97
C LEU A 293 3.47 -11.82 24.06
N ARG A 294 2.59 -12.07 23.09
CA ARG A 294 1.19 -11.63 23.13
C ARG A 294 0.53 -12.07 24.44
N ASN A 295 -0.25 -11.17 25.04
CA ASN A 295 -0.84 -11.31 26.38
C ASN A 295 0.19 -11.25 27.53
N GLY A 296 1.45 -10.92 27.25
CA GLY A 296 2.48 -10.59 28.25
C GLY A 296 2.46 -9.11 28.67
N ILE A 297 3.24 -8.78 29.70
CA ILE A 297 3.38 -7.40 30.20
C ILE A 297 4.85 -6.99 30.14
N SER A 298 5.18 -5.91 29.45
CA SER A 298 6.52 -5.32 29.49
C SER A 298 6.71 -4.49 30.75
N LEU A 299 7.86 -4.68 31.41
CA LEU A 299 8.35 -3.90 32.55
C LEU A 299 9.42 -2.87 32.12
N GLY A 300 9.62 -2.68 30.81
CA GLY A 300 10.59 -1.75 30.23
C GLY A 300 11.61 -2.39 29.28
N VAL A 301 12.32 -1.53 28.54
CA VAL A 301 13.38 -1.89 27.58
C VAL A 301 14.67 -1.19 27.96
N TYR A 302 15.78 -1.92 28.01
CA TYR A 302 17.03 -1.47 28.61
C TYR A 302 18.23 -1.65 27.65
N ARG A 303 19.19 -0.73 27.71
CA ARG A 303 20.37 -0.70 26.83
C ARG A 303 21.59 -1.48 27.36
N ASN A 304 21.58 -1.91 28.62
CA ASN A 304 22.71 -2.58 29.25
C ASN A 304 22.26 -3.61 30.29
N ALA A 305 23.10 -4.63 30.48
CA ALA A 305 22.84 -5.74 31.40
C ALA A 305 22.65 -5.31 32.86
N THR A 306 23.34 -4.24 33.30
CA THR A 306 23.24 -3.72 34.67
C THR A 306 21.83 -3.21 34.98
N SER A 307 21.21 -2.51 34.03
CA SER A 307 19.85 -1.97 34.20
C SER A 307 18.80 -3.08 34.12
N VAL A 308 19.01 -4.07 33.26
CA VAL A 308 18.20 -5.30 33.18
C VAL A 308 18.22 -6.03 34.52
N LYS A 309 19.42 -6.30 35.06
CA LYS A 309 19.60 -6.97 36.34
C LYS A 309 18.91 -6.22 37.48
N ARG A 310 19.09 -4.90 37.56
CA ARG A 310 18.45 -4.06 38.57
C ARG A 310 16.92 -4.16 38.52
N ARG A 311 16.33 -4.14 37.32
CA ARG A 311 14.89 -4.26 37.16
C ARG A 311 14.39 -5.66 37.52
N LEU A 312 15.09 -6.72 37.12
CA LEU A 312 14.76 -8.09 37.50
C LEU A 312 14.80 -8.28 39.02
N ASP A 313 15.81 -7.71 39.69
CA ASP A 313 15.90 -7.76 41.15
C ASP A 313 14.79 -6.96 41.84
N GLN A 314 14.38 -5.82 41.26
CA GLN A 314 13.23 -5.04 41.74
C GLN A 314 11.92 -5.84 41.60
N ALA A 315 11.69 -6.49 40.46
CA ALA A 315 10.53 -7.33 40.23
C ALA A 315 10.51 -8.52 41.22
N ARG A 316 11.66 -9.18 41.43
CA ARG A 316 11.78 -10.28 42.40
C ARG A 316 11.44 -9.85 43.83
N ARG A 317 11.90 -8.68 44.28
CA ARG A 317 11.57 -8.13 45.60
C ARG A 317 10.08 -7.81 45.76
N ALA A 318 9.40 -7.48 44.66
CA ALA A 318 7.96 -7.25 44.64
C ALA A 318 7.14 -8.54 44.45
N GLY A 319 7.77 -9.72 44.44
CA GLY A 319 7.09 -11.00 44.20
C GLY A 319 6.60 -11.19 42.76
N ILE A 320 7.14 -10.42 41.80
CA ILE A 320 6.75 -10.47 40.39
C ILE A 320 7.70 -11.38 39.64
N GLU A 321 7.13 -12.38 38.97
CA GLU A 321 7.86 -13.19 38.00
C GLU A 321 8.12 -12.39 36.72
N ALA A 322 9.40 -12.17 36.43
CA ALA A 322 9.86 -11.43 35.25
C ALA A 322 11.06 -12.11 34.61
N GLN A 323 11.16 -12.02 33.29
CA GLN A 323 12.22 -12.56 32.46
C GLN A 323 12.75 -11.47 31.54
N SER A 324 14.00 -11.60 31.10
CA SER A 324 14.60 -10.70 30.13
C SER A 324 14.77 -11.40 28.78
N ARG A 325 14.39 -10.73 27.70
CA ARG A 325 14.64 -11.19 26.33
C ARG A 325 15.39 -10.11 25.58
N VAL A 326 16.46 -10.51 24.90
CA VAL A 326 17.20 -9.62 24.01
C VAL A 326 16.32 -9.37 22.78
N GLU A 327 16.03 -8.10 22.51
CA GLU A 327 15.32 -7.65 21.33
C GLU A 327 16.26 -6.79 20.48
N SER A 328 16.48 -7.21 19.24
CA SER A 328 17.20 -6.41 18.26
C SER A 328 16.21 -5.42 17.64
N TYR A 329 16.45 -4.13 17.83
CA TYR A 329 15.68 -3.07 17.16
C TYR A 329 16.46 -2.65 15.90
N ARG A 330 16.05 -3.10 14.69
CA ARG A 330 16.67 -2.67 13.41
C ARG A 330 16.78 -1.14 13.40
N SER A 331 17.95 -0.57 13.18
CA SER A 331 18.80 -0.72 11.99
C SER A 331 20.32 -0.82 12.28
N THR A 332 21.00 -1.99 12.24
CA THR A 332 22.51 -2.19 12.41
C THR A 332 22.80 -3.26 11.42
N GLY A 333 23.36 -2.81 10.37
CA GLY A 333 24.33 -3.57 9.62
C GLY A 333 25.21 -2.49 9.05
N PRO A 334 26.53 -2.73 8.94
CA PRO A 334 27.38 -1.75 8.28
C PRO A 334 26.78 -1.40 6.92
N TRP A 335 26.70 -0.12 6.62
CA TRP A 335 26.20 0.36 5.35
C TRP A 335 27.36 0.48 4.38
N LEU A 336 27.07 0.38 3.08
CA LEU A 336 28.02 0.72 2.03
C LEU A 336 27.68 2.11 1.50
N LEU A 337 28.66 3.00 1.46
CA LEU A 337 28.57 4.26 0.72
C LEU A 337 29.07 4.02 -0.69
N ALA A 338 28.23 4.25 -1.70
CA ALA A 338 28.56 4.09 -3.10
C ALA A 338 28.47 5.44 -3.83
N SER A 339 29.42 5.69 -4.73
CA SER A 339 29.45 6.86 -5.61
C SER A 339 29.63 6.42 -7.07
N PRO A 340 28.85 6.91 -8.03
CA PRO A 340 28.99 6.52 -9.43
C PRO A 340 30.28 7.08 -10.03
N ALA A 341 31.16 6.23 -10.60
CA ALA A 341 32.27 6.72 -11.43
C ALA A 341 31.80 6.90 -12.87
N ASN A 342 32.14 8.05 -13.48
CA ASN A 342 31.91 8.36 -14.90
C ASN A 342 30.44 8.54 -15.35
N ALA A 343 29.59 9.10 -14.48
CA ALA A 343 28.23 9.55 -14.83
C ALA A 343 27.30 8.45 -15.41
N ARG A 344 27.58 7.16 -15.13
CA ARG A 344 26.64 6.09 -15.41
C ARG A 344 25.69 5.95 -14.21
N PRO A 345 24.40 6.29 -14.37
CA PRO A 345 23.47 6.19 -13.27
C PRO A 345 23.22 4.73 -12.91
N ILE A 346 23.24 4.45 -11.61
CA ILE A 346 22.92 3.12 -11.07
C ILE A 346 21.42 3.12 -10.74
N ASP A 347 20.71 2.15 -11.31
CA ASP A 347 19.30 1.96 -11.03
C ASP A 347 19.11 1.47 -9.59
N ALA A 348 18.48 2.31 -8.76
CA ALA A 348 18.17 1.99 -7.36
C ALA A 348 17.33 0.71 -7.22
N ASN A 349 16.49 0.39 -8.20
CA ASN A 349 15.68 -0.83 -8.21
C ASN A 349 16.54 -2.08 -8.49
N ALA A 350 17.56 -1.97 -9.35
CA ALA A 350 18.51 -3.05 -9.57
C ALA A 350 19.29 -3.41 -8.30
N VAL A 351 19.63 -2.41 -7.47
CA VAL A 351 20.30 -2.63 -6.17
C VAL A 351 19.40 -3.40 -5.19
N ARG A 352 18.12 -3.01 -5.09
CA ARG A 352 17.13 -3.66 -4.19
C ARG A 352 16.82 -5.10 -4.62
N MET A 353 16.77 -5.37 -5.92
CA MET A 353 16.52 -6.72 -6.45
C MET A 353 17.63 -7.72 -6.13
N ILE A 354 18.89 -7.26 -5.98
CA ILE A 354 20.04 -8.15 -5.76
C ILE A 354 20.35 -8.36 -4.28
N GLY A 355 20.07 -7.37 -3.42
CA GLY A 355 20.36 -7.44 -1.98
C GLY A 355 19.19 -7.80 -1.08
N GLY A 356 17.99 -8.06 -1.62
CA GLY A 356 16.81 -8.36 -0.81
C GLY A 356 16.42 -7.20 0.13
N ASN A 357 16.37 -7.44 1.45
CA ASN A 357 15.97 -6.48 2.50
C ASN A 357 16.88 -5.24 2.65
N VAL A 358 17.76 -4.96 1.68
CA VAL A 358 18.64 -3.79 1.67
C VAL A 358 17.85 -2.53 1.28
N GLN A 359 18.10 -1.48 2.03
CA GLN A 359 17.59 -0.14 1.75
C GLN A 359 18.63 0.64 0.97
N VAL A 360 18.15 1.53 0.10
CA VAL A 360 18.99 2.48 -0.63
C VAL A 360 18.57 3.88 -0.23
N ARG A 361 19.53 4.72 0.16
CA ARG A 361 19.29 6.10 0.60
C ARG A 361 20.23 7.04 -0.12
N GLN A 362 19.72 8.08 -0.76
CA GLN A 362 20.56 9.12 -1.35
C GLN A 362 21.25 9.91 -0.22
N THR A 363 22.53 10.24 -0.39
CA THR A 363 23.33 10.97 0.60
C THR A 363 24.38 11.87 -0.08
N SER A 364 25.03 12.76 0.66
CA SER A 364 26.16 13.55 0.15
C SER A 364 27.42 12.71 0.03
N CYS A 365 28.26 13.02 -0.97
CA CYS A 365 29.59 12.39 -1.12
C CYS A 365 30.64 12.91 -0.13
N GLU A 366 30.30 13.93 0.67
CA GLU A 366 31.20 14.50 1.68
C GLU A 366 31.22 13.61 2.93
N ARG A 367 32.40 13.00 3.11
CA ARG A 367 32.92 12.04 4.11
C ARG A 367 32.14 11.84 5.40
#